data_AF-L1IKE4-F1
#
_entry.id   AF-L1IKE4-F1
#
_cell.length_a   1.000
_cell.length_b   1.000
_cell.length_c   1.000
_cell.angle_alpha   90.00
_cell.angle_beta   90.00
_cell.angle_gamma   90.00
#
_symmetry.space_group_name_H-M   'P 1'
#
loop_
_entity.id
_entity.type
_entity.pdbx_description
1 polymer ?
#
loop_
_entity_poly.entity_id
_entity_poly.type
_entity_poly.pdbx_seq_one_letter_code
_entity_poly.pdbx_strand_id
1 'polypeptide(L)'
;MTFAVLGAAEVNGLKLLKLKSADVEAGWKGRASMEDANFWTADAVSSLGSDGEKLEEDKKFGVFWMPWADVRSRFQSVFCSWSPARFRYHRSLHG
;
A
#
# COMPACT_ATOMS: atom_id res chain seq x y z
N MET A 1 -11.02 8.86 -7.45
CA MET A 1 -10.51 9.04 -6.08
C MET A 1 -9.00 8.93 -6.09
N THR A 2 -8.31 9.75 -5.31
CA THR A 2 -6.84 9.72 -5.18
C THR A 2 -6.46 9.13 -3.83
N PHE A 3 -5.43 8.29 -3.81
CA PHE A 3 -4.92 7.65 -2.61
C PHE A 3 -3.46 8.02 -2.42
N ALA A 4 -3.04 8.20 -1.17
CA ALA A 4 -1.64 8.46 -0.84
C ALA A 4 -0.91 7.13 -0.61
N VAL A 5 0.27 6.98 -1.21
CA VAL A 5 1.16 5.84 -0.93
C VAL A 5 1.96 6.14 0.32
N LEU A 6 1.80 5.33 1.36
CA LEU A 6 2.51 5.46 2.64
C LEU A 6 3.74 4.55 2.73
N GLY A 7 3.75 3.45 1.98
CA GLY A 7 4.84 2.49 2.03
C GLY A 7 4.67 1.35 1.04
N ALA A 8 5.73 0.55 0.92
CA ALA A 8 5.76 -0.66 0.12
C ALA A 8 6.46 -1.76 0.93
N ALA A 9 5.99 -3.00 0.79
CA ALA A 9 6.58 -4.15 1.45
C ALA A 9 6.41 -5.40 0.57
N GLU A 10 7.15 -6.46 0.90
CA GLU A 10 7.00 -7.76 0.28
C GLU A 10 6.87 -8.82 1.38
N VAL A 11 5.83 -9.64 1.29
CA VAL A 11 5.55 -10.72 2.25
C VAL A 11 5.36 -12.00 1.45
N ASN A 12 6.18 -13.02 1.68
CA ASN A 12 6.08 -14.31 0.98
C ASN A 12 6.03 -14.17 -0.56
N GLY A 13 6.83 -13.26 -1.12
CA GLY A 13 6.86 -12.97 -2.57
C GLY A 13 5.72 -12.09 -3.09
N LEU A 14 4.76 -11.73 -2.23
CA LEU A 14 3.66 -10.84 -2.57
C LEU A 14 4.04 -9.37 -2.30
N LYS A 15 4.13 -8.59 -3.39
CA LYS A 15 4.39 -7.15 -3.33
C LYS A 15 3.13 -6.39 -2.95
N LEU A 16 3.24 -5.55 -1.94
CA LEU A 16 2.13 -4.81 -1.33
C LEU A 16 2.45 -3.31 -1.28
N LEU A 17 1.41 -2.49 -1.45
CA LEU A 17 1.46 -1.06 -1.16
C LEU A 17 0.56 -0.75 0.03
N LYS A 18 1.06 0.08 0.95
CA LYS A 18 0.27 0.69 2.01
C LYS A 18 -0.32 1.99 1.47
N LEU A 19 -1.64 2.05 1.38
CA LEU A 19 -2.39 3.16 0.80
C LEU A 19 -3.25 3.83 1.87
N LYS A 20 -3.44 5.14 1.76
CA LYS A 20 -4.39 5.92 2.55
C LYS A 20 -5.44 6.54 1.63
N SER A 21 -6.70 6.30 1.95
CA SER A 21 -7.83 6.96 1.29
C SER A 21 -8.06 8.37 1.84
N ALA A 22 -8.57 9.27 0.99
CA ALA A 22 -9.10 10.56 1.43
C ALA A 22 -10.48 10.43 2.08
N ASP A 23 -11.23 9.40 1.69
CA ASP A 23 -12.53 9.04 2.26
C ASP A 23 -12.43 7.65 2.91
N VAL A 24 -12.59 7.59 4.23
CA VAL A 24 -12.43 6.37 5.02
C VAL A 24 -13.45 5.29 4.62
N GLU A 25 -14.65 5.69 4.17
CA GLU A 25 -15.70 4.74 3.78
C GLU A 25 -15.35 4.01 2.47
N ALA A 26 -14.48 4.57 1.64
CA ALA A 26 -13.98 3.98 0.40
C ALA A 26 -12.83 2.96 0.62
N GLY A 27 -12.86 2.23 1.74
CA GLY A 27 -11.84 1.26 2.13
C GLY A 27 -11.71 0.05 1.19
N TRP A 28 -10.54 -0.58 1.20
CA TRP A 28 -10.23 -1.77 0.44
C TRP A 28 -10.77 -3.05 1.10
N LYS A 29 -11.49 -3.88 0.33
CA LYS A 29 -12.12 -5.14 0.78
C LYS A 29 -11.64 -6.40 0.05
N GLY A 30 -10.56 -6.28 -0.73
CA GLY A 30 -10.01 -7.41 -1.49
C GLY A 30 -8.87 -8.12 -0.75
N ARG A 31 -7.99 -8.79 -1.49
CA ARG A 31 -6.84 -9.50 -0.91
C ARG A 31 -5.98 -8.57 -0.06
N ALA A 32 -5.50 -9.06 1.08
CA ALA A 32 -4.76 -8.28 2.08
C ALA A 32 -5.54 -7.10 2.70
N SER A 33 -6.86 -7.00 2.46
CA SER A 33 -7.72 -6.16 3.30
C SER A 33 -7.76 -6.71 4.73
N MET A 34 -8.19 -5.91 5.69
CA MET A 34 -8.29 -6.36 7.09
C MET A 34 -9.27 -7.51 7.30
N GLU A 35 -10.24 -7.67 6.40
CA GLU A 35 -11.21 -8.77 6.45
C GLU A 35 -10.63 -10.08 5.85
N ASP A 36 -9.45 -10.02 5.23
CA ASP A 36 -8.77 -11.18 4.64
C ASP A 36 -7.98 -11.97 5.69
N ALA A 37 -8.69 -12.78 6.48
CA ALA A 37 -8.10 -13.64 7.51
C ALA A 37 -7.05 -14.63 6.97
N ASN A 38 -7.10 -14.96 5.66
CA ASN A 38 -6.11 -15.85 5.05
C ASN A 38 -4.77 -15.16 4.82
N PHE A 39 -4.76 -13.84 4.65
CA PHE A 39 -3.54 -13.06 4.46
C PHE A 39 -2.89 -12.68 5.81
N TRP A 40 -3.68 -12.30 6.81
CA TRP A 40 -3.19 -11.83 8.11
C TRP A 40 -2.74 -12.97 9.03
N THR A 41 -1.71 -13.70 8.61
CA THR A 41 -0.98 -14.66 9.44
C THR A 41 -0.02 -13.94 10.38
N ALA A 42 0.46 -14.63 11.43
CA ALA A 42 1.46 -14.07 12.35
C ALA A 42 2.74 -13.59 11.63
N ASP A 43 3.14 -14.30 10.58
CA ASP A 43 4.29 -13.94 9.73
C ASP A 43 4.06 -12.64 8.95
N ALA A 44 2.87 -12.48 8.37
CA ALA A 44 2.49 -11.26 7.66
C ALA A 44 2.38 -10.05 8.61
N VAL A 45 1.76 -10.23 9.78
CA VAL A 45 1.67 -9.22 10.85
C VAL A 45 3.06 -8.74 11.28
N SER A 46 3.97 -9.69 11.51
CA SER A 46 5.35 -9.39 11.89
C SER A 46 6.10 -8.66 10.78
N SER A 47 6.02 -9.15 9.54
CA SER A 47 6.70 -8.58 8.39
C SER A 47 6.24 -7.16 8.05
N LEU A 48 4.95 -6.86 8.26
CA LEU A 48 4.37 -5.55 7.97
C LEU A 48 4.43 -4.59 9.16
N GLY A 49 4.83 -5.08 10.34
CA GLY A 49 4.79 -4.31 11.58
C GLY A 49 3.39 -3.75 11.86
N SER A 50 2.38 -4.58 11.60
CA SER A 50 0.95 -4.26 11.67
C SER A 50 0.30 -5.20 12.68
N ASP A 51 0.57 -4.97 13.97
CA ASP A 51 -0.12 -5.67 15.06
C ASP A 51 -1.62 -5.33 15.10
N GLY A 52 -2.37 -6.03 15.97
CA GLY A 52 -3.82 -5.86 16.05
C GLY A 52 -4.26 -4.43 16.35
N GLU A 53 -3.54 -3.71 17.22
CA GLU A 53 -3.86 -2.32 17.57
C GLU A 53 -3.66 -1.38 16.38
N LYS A 54 -2.53 -1.53 15.69
CA LYS A 54 -2.19 -0.71 14.52
C LYS A 54 -3.08 -0.99 13.32
N LEU A 55 -3.52 -2.23 13.12
CA LEU A 55 -4.49 -2.56 12.08
C LEU A 55 -5.83 -1.86 12.33
N GLU A 56 -6.34 -1.90 13.57
CA GLU A 56 -7.56 -1.19 13.94
C GLU A 56 -7.43 0.33 13.84
N GLU A 57 -6.25 0.87 14.15
CA GLU A 57 -5.95 2.29 13.93
C GLU A 57 -5.94 2.64 12.43
N ASP A 58 -5.21 1.87 11.62
CA ASP A 58 -5.13 2.05 10.17
C ASP A 58 -6.55 2.05 9.55
N LYS A 59 -7.44 1.16 10.02
CA LYS A 59 -8.87 1.11 9.61
C LYS A 59 -9.60 2.43 9.80
N LYS A 60 -9.48 3.01 10.99
CA LYS A 60 -10.16 4.27 11.34
C LYS A 60 -9.70 5.43 10.47
N PHE A 61 -8.48 5.38 9.95
CA PHE A 61 -7.90 6.42 9.11
C PHE A 61 -7.91 6.09 7.61
N GLY A 62 -8.64 5.04 7.19
CA GLY A 62 -8.75 4.64 5.78
C GLY A 62 -7.43 4.16 5.20
N VAL A 63 -6.58 3.57 6.03
CA VAL A 63 -5.27 3.03 5.67
C VAL A 63 -5.38 1.52 5.49
N PHE A 64 -4.81 0.99 4.41
CA PHE A 64 -4.88 -0.44 4.10
C PHE A 64 -3.72 -0.90 3.23
N TRP A 65 -3.49 -2.21 3.22
CA TRP A 65 -2.55 -2.86 2.31
C TRP A 65 -3.29 -3.38 1.08
N MET A 66 -2.69 -3.21 -0.09
CA MET A 66 -3.21 -3.72 -1.36
C MET A 66 -2.09 -4.39 -2.16
N PRO A 67 -2.30 -5.60 -2.71
CA PRO A 67 -1.34 -6.23 -3.61
C PRO A 67 -1.08 -5.36 -4.83
N TRP A 68 0.18 -5.29 -5.26
CA TRP A 68 0.56 -4.53 -6.46
C TRP A 68 -0.21 -4.96 -7.72
N ALA A 69 -0.58 -6.24 -7.81
CA ALA A 69 -1.43 -6.73 -8.89
C ALA A 69 -2.82 -6.07 -8.90
N ASP A 70 -3.42 -5.88 -7.72
CA ASP A 70 -4.72 -5.21 -7.56
C ASP A 70 -4.62 -3.69 -7.76
N VAL A 71 -3.49 -3.08 -7.38
CA VAL A 71 -3.22 -1.67 -7.66
C VAL A 71 -3.19 -1.43 -9.16
N ARG A 72 -2.45 -2.26 -9.91
CA ARG A 72 -2.36 -2.12 -11.38
C ARG A 72 -3.70 -2.31 -12.09
N SER A 73 -4.61 -3.12 -11.54
CA SER A 73 -5.92 -3.34 -12.17
C SER A 73 -6.94 -2.25 -11.82
N ARG A 74 -6.80 -1.60 -10.66
CA ARG A 74 -7.78 -0.62 -10.17
C ARG A 74 -7.41 0.83 -10.38
N PHE A 75 -6.13 1.13 -10.52
CA PHE A 75 -5.62 2.49 -10.66
C PHE A 75 -5.13 2.71 -12.09
N GLN A 76 -5.66 3.73 -12.74
CA GLN A 76 -5.23 4.12 -14.08
C GLN A 76 -3.87 4.83 -14.07
N SER A 77 -3.57 5.56 -13.00
CA SER A 77 -2.38 6.40 -12.89
C SER A 77 -1.79 6.34 -11.48
N VAL A 78 -0.46 6.37 -11.41
CA VAL A 78 0.31 6.53 -10.17
C VAL A 78 1.21 7.75 -10.33
N PHE A 79 1.03 8.74 -9.46
CA PHE A 79 1.85 9.95 -9.47
C PHE A 79 2.98 9.80 -8.46
N CYS A 80 4.22 10.02 -8.89
CA CYS A 80 5.39 10.03 -8.02
C CYS A 80 6.05 11.40 -8.09
N SER A 81 6.03 12.14 -6.99
CA SER A 81 6.81 13.36 -6.84
C SER A 81 8.18 13.00 -6.27
N TRP A 82 9.18 12.88 -7.14
CA TRP A 82 10.58 12.76 -6.71
C TRP A 82 11.31 14.10 -6.85
N SER A 83 12.27 14.33 -5.95
CA SER A 83 13.25 15.40 -6.13
C SER A 83 14.50 14.77 -6.76
N PRO A 84 14.88 15.13 -8.00
CA PRO A 84 16.07 14.57 -8.66
C PRO A 84 17.35 14.75 -7.83
N ALA A 85 17.42 15.81 -7.03
CA ALA A 85 18.54 16.09 -6.14
C ALA A 85 18.78 15.02 -5.06
N ARG A 86 17.79 14.15 -4.78
CA ARG A 86 17.94 13.05 -3.81
C ARG A 86 18.71 11.84 -4.35
N PHE A 87 18.94 11.75 -5.66
CA PHE A 87 19.64 10.62 -6.28
C PHE A 87 20.96 11.08 -6.89
N ARG A 88 22.07 10.47 -6.45
CA ARG A 88 23.42 10.77 -6.94
C ARG A 88 23.57 10.54 -8.45
N TYR A 89 22.77 9.63 -9.01
CA TYR A 89 22.73 9.32 -10.43
C TYR A 89 21.28 9.42 -10.91
N HIS A 90 21.05 10.20 -11.97
CA HIS A 90 19.75 10.32 -12.63
C HIS A 90 19.96 10.25 -14.14
N ARG A 91 18.99 9.67 -14.85
CA ARG A 91 18.96 9.61 -16.30
C ARG A 91 17.56 10.03 -16.76
N SER A 92 17.49 11.08 -17.57
CA SER A 92 16.26 11.49 -18.23
C SER A 92 16.21 10.87 -19.62
N LEU A 93 15.07 10.30 -19.99
CA LEU A 93 14.77 9.84 -21.34
C LEU A 93 13.61 10.68 -21.86
N HIS A 94 13.83 11.40 -22.94
CA HIS A 94 12.78 12.11 -23.67
C HIS A 94 12.53 11.34 -24.96
N GLY A 95 11.25 11.04 -25.23
CA GLY A 95 10.78 10.45 -26.48
C GLY A 95 10.18 11.51 -27.39
#